data_AF-A0A9E5WKA6-F1
#
_entry.id   AF-A0A9E5WKA6-F1
#
_cell.length_a   1.000
_cell.length_b   1.000
_cell.length_c   1.000
_cell.angle_alpha   90.00
_cell.angle_beta   90.00
_cell.angle_gamma   90.00
#
_symmetry.space_group_name_H-M   'P 1'
#
loop_
_entity.id
_entity.type
_entity.pdbx_description
1 polymer ?
#
loop_
_entity_poly.entity_id
_entity_poly.type
_entity_poly.pdbx_seq_one_letter_code
_entity_poly.pdbx_strand_id
1 'polypeptide(L)'
;MSGGGTRAYTGVPDMRPIVVGGPSPRGEGIGSGIELLFRGINFVLQAVNASQQRSRLQQELNRLEPRVNRDLQRDPTRGVLLIFHFLCGPSHPESLIDPVCRYSYVTYGTGQTVSEARADAARHPMIVPAPPPGGSTRVMLYWFPPQRRVGPAALRRPFPVVATATFLPGRARLQDVKFGTLQGFDDEGVTTLPIPRGGVAHYRFDILRPPSSVVFRDGPVVGPMNIPVVTVSAGGGSQRIPVVDLDTTLGSVKAAMVFPLNDVTARAFWAAPATAMDPPGAIRGFVNFDRIRWVRPENIRVLQKS
;
A
#
# COMPACT_ATOMS: atom_id res chain seq x y z
N MET A 1 -11.17 7.35 44.21
CA MET A 1 -11.45 6.12 43.44
C MET A 1 -11.59 6.52 41.97
N SER A 2 -10.57 6.24 41.14
CA SER A 2 -10.55 6.62 39.72
C SER A 2 -10.74 5.36 38.89
N GLY A 3 -11.90 5.25 38.24
CA GLY A 3 -12.23 4.14 37.34
C GLY A 3 -11.41 4.23 36.06
N GLY A 4 -10.50 3.28 35.87
CA GLY A 4 -9.76 3.10 34.63
C GLY A 4 -10.71 2.72 33.49
N GLY A 5 -11.10 3.71 32.69
CA GLY A 5 -11.96 3.50 31.53
C GLY A 5 -11.26 2.64 30.47
N THR A 6 -11.78 1.44 30.24
CA THR A 6 -11.42 0.63 29.08
C THR A 6 -12.14 1.22 27.87
N ARG A 7 -11.45 1.99 27.03
CA ARG A 7 -12.00 2.47 25.75
C ARG A 7 -11.55 1.53 24.64
N ALA A 8 -12.51 0.93 23.94
CA ALA A 8 -12.26 0.27 22.68
C ALA A 8 -11.89 1.34 21.64
N TYR A 9 -10.62 1.39 21.25
CA TYR A 9 -10.20 2.13 20.07
C TYR A 9 -10.23 1.17 18.88
N THR A 10 -11.18 1.38 17.96
CA THR A 10 -10.98 0.95 16.57
C THR A 10 -9.74 1.69 16.07
N GLY A 11 -8.67 0.93 15.78
CA GLY A 11 -7.37 1.48 15.41
C GLY A 11 -7.51 2.51 14.29
N VAL A 12 -7.17 3.76 14.59
CA VAL A 12 -6.91 4.74 13.55
C VAL A 12 -5.66 4.25 12.82
N PRO A 13 -5.69 4.05 11.48
CA PRO A 13 -4.50 3.64 10.76
C PRO A 13 -3.37 4.64 11.04
N ASP A 14 -2.17 4.15 11.36
CA ASP A 14 -1.00 5.03 11.50
C ASP A 14 -0.59 5.50 10.10
N MET A 15 -0.70 6.83 9.90
CA MET A 15 -0.52 7.52 8.61
C MET A 15 0.81 8.27 8.52
N ARG A 16 1.72 8.12 9.49
CA ARG A 16 3.04 8.76 9.48
C ARG A 16 3.97 8.14 8.43
N PRO A 17 4.97 8.87 7.89
CA PRO A 17 5.96 8.32 6.98
C PRO A 17 6.66 7.12 7.60
N ILE A 18 6.59 6.00 6.88
CA ILE A 18 7.00 4.69 7.36
C ILE A 18 8.48 4.50 7.04
N VAL A 19 9.28 4.22 8.07
CA VAL A 19 10.59 3.60 7.85
C VAL A 19 10.36 2.10 7.70
N VAL A 20 10.42 1.61 6.46
CA VAL A 20 10.40 0.17 6.16
C VAL A 20 11.85 -0.33 6.21
N GLY A 21 12.17 -1.12 7.23
CA GLY A 21 13.40 -1.92 7.23
C GLY A 21 13.16 -3.28 6.58
N GLY A 22 14.17 -3.81 5.88
CA GLY A 22 14.15 -5.18 5.34
C GLY A 22 15.24 -5.39 4.28
N PRO A 23 15.66 -6.65 4.03
CA PRO A 23 16.60 -6.96 2.97
C PRO A 23 16.05 -6.52 1.60
N SER A 24 16.92 -5.96 0.75
CA SER A 24 16.53 -5.53 -0.58
C SER A 24 16.13 -6.73 -1.45
N PRO A 25 15.18 -6.59 -2.39
CA PRO A 25 14.70 -7.69 -3.22
C PRO A 25 15.71 -8.23 -4.27
N ARG A 26 17.01 -7.92 -4.19
CA ARG A 26 18.03 -8.50 -5.08
C ARG A 26 18.58 -9.77 -4.45
N GLY A 27 18.61 -10.83 -5.26
CA GLY A 27 18.57 -12.22 -4.81
C GLY A 27 19.78 -12.67 -4.01
N GLU A 28 19.50 -13.40 -2.94
CA GLU A 28 20.38 -14.37 -2.31
C GLU A 28 19.51 -15.57 -1.87
N GLY A 29 20.01 -16.77 -2.14
CA GLY A 29 19.27 -18.03 -2.00
C GLY A 29 18.81 -18.30 -0.57
N ILE A 30 17.53 -18.60 -0.42
CA ILE A 30 16.89 -18.89 0.87
C ILE A 30 17.02 -20.39 1.13
N GLY A 31 18.13 -20.76 1.78
CA GLY A 31 18.40 -22.13 2.23
C GLY A 31 18.73 -22.25 3.71
N SER A 32 18.38 -21.26 4.56
CA SER A 32 18.56 -21.27 6.04
C SER A 32 18.15 -19.95 6.73
N GLY A 33 17.38 -19.08 6.06
CA GLY A 33 17.37 -17.63 6.36
C GLY A 33 16.47 -17.10 7.48
N ILE A 34 15.57 -17.90 8.09
CA ILE A 34 14.52 -17.34 8.96
C ILE A 34 14.97 -17.07 10.41
N GLU A 35 15.85 -17.88 10.99
CA GLU A 35 16.45 -17.55 12.30
C GLU A 35 17.37 -16.31 12.24
N LEU A 36 18.06 -16.09 11.11
CA LEU A 36 18.83 -14.87 10.87
C LEU A 36 17.93 -13.62 10.79
N LEU A 37 16.70 -13.78 10.32
CA LEU A 37 15.76 -12.69 10.07
C LEU A 37 15.25 -12.03 11.35
N PHE A 38 14.94 -12.80 12.41
CA PHE A 38 14.60 -12.22 13.72
C PHE A 38 15.83 -11.63 14.45
N ARG A 39 17.02 -12.18 14.21
CA ARG A 39 18.30 -11.58 14.68
C ARG A 39 18.62 -10.24 13.99
N GLY A 40 18.06 -9.99 12.80
CA GLY A 40 18.18 -8.75 12.03
C GLY A 40 17.37 -7.56 12.55
N ILE A 41 16.56 -7.74 13.60
CA ILE A 41 15.73 -6.69 14.23
C ILE A 41 16.58 -5.71 15.09
N ASN A 42 17.90 -5.77 14.97
CA ASN A 42 18.85 -4.88 15.65
C ASN A 42 18.52 -3.39 15.48
N PHE A 43 17.95 -2.95 14.35
CA PHE A 43 17.55 -1.55 14.17
C PHE A 43 16.40 -1.12 15.10
N VAL A 44 15.44 -2.01 15.38
CA VAL A 44 14.35 -1.74 16.35
C VAL A 44 14.90 -1.79 17.77
N LEU A 45 15.80 -2.73 18.06
CA LEU A 45 16.45 -2.84 19.37
C LEU A 45 17.34 -1.63 19.68
N GLN A 46 17.99 -1.05 18.67
CA GLN A 46 18.74 0.21 18.79
C GLN A 46 17.82 1.41 19.06
N ALA A 47 16.64 1.46 18.43
CA ALA A 47 15.63 2.49 18.71
C ALA A 47 15.04 2.41 20.13
N VAL A 48 15.26 1.28 20.82
CA VAL A 48 14.85 1.06 22.21
C VAL A 48 16.04 1.31 23.13
N ASN A 49 16.03 2.45 23.82
CA ASN A 49 17.15 2.91 24.65
C ASN A 49 17.28 2.17 26.01
N ALA A 50 16.25 1.46 26.48
CA ALA A 50 16.24 0.82 27.80
C ALA A 50 16.36 -0.72 27.71
N SER A 51 17.27 -1.31 28.48
CA SER A 51 17.52 -2.77 28.55
C SER A 51 16.26 -3.59 28.89
N GLN A 52 15.40 -3.05 29.76
CA GLN A 52 14.12 -3.67 30.11
C GLN A 52 13.15 -3.73 28.91
N GLN A 53 13.11 -2.69 28.08
CA GLN A 53 12.25 -2.67 26.89
C GLN A 53 12.79 -3.59 25.80
N ARG A 54 14.12 -3.68 25.62
CA ARG A 54 14.74 -4.67 24.73
C ARG A 54 14.40 -6.09 25.14
N SER A 55 14.44 -6.38 26.45
CA SER A 55 14.08 -7.70 26.98
C SER A 55 12.62 -8.06 26.71
N ARG A 56 11.69 -7.11 26.89
CA ARG A 56 10.27 -7.31 26.57
C ARG A 56 10.03 -7.56 25.08
N LEU A 57 10.63 -6.74 24.22
CA LEU A 57 10.57 -6.94 22.78
C LEU A 57 11.12 -8.32 22.39
N GLN A 58 12.28 -8.72 22.92
CA GLN A 58 12.86 -10.03 22.63
C GLN A 58 11.94 -11.19 23.06
N GLN A 59 11.31 -11.08 24.23
CA GLN A 59 10.35 -12.08 24.70
C GLN A 59 9.13 -12.19 23.78
N GLU A 60 8.59 -11.07 23.29
CA GLU A 60 7.47 -11.09 22.34
C GLU A 60 7.87 -11.64 20.97
N LEU A 61 9.07 -11.29 20.49
CA LEU A 61 9.61 -11.87 19.25
C LEU A 61 9.79 -13.38 19.36
N ASN A 62 10.37 -13.89 20.45
CA ASN A 62 10.53 -15.32 20.69
C ASN A 62 9.18 -16.05 20.77
N ARG A 63 8.13 -15.38 21.26
CA ARG A 63 6.76 -15.93 21.28
C ARG A 63 6.12 -15.95 19.89
N LEU A 64 6.37 -14.93 19.06
CA LEU A 64 5.81 -14.84 17.71
C LEU A 64 6.53 -15.73 16.69
N GLU A 65 7.83 -15.94 16.87
CA GLU A 65 8.69 -16.64 15.92
C GLU A 65 8.13 -18.01 15.48
N PRO A 66 7.72 -18.94 16.37
CA PRO A 66 7.19 -20.24 15.94
C PRO A 66 5.92 -20.11 15.08
N ARG A 67 5.10 -19.08 15.34
CA ARG A 67 3.86 -18.85 14.61
C ARG A 67 4.14 -18.24 13.24
N VAL A 68 5.02 -17.25 13.18
CA VAL A 68 5.50 -16.64 11.93
C VAL A 68 6.18 -17.69 11.04
N ASN A 69 7.00 -18.56 11.63
CA ASN A 69 7.67 -19.64 10.90
C ASN A 69 6.67 -20.62 10.30
N ARG A 70 5.64 -21.00 11.08
CA ARG A 70 4.56 -21.87 10.59
C ARG A 70 3.80 -21.23 9.43
N ASP A 71 3.48 -19.93 9.53
CA ASP A 71 2.75 -19.22 8.49
C ASP A 71 3.57 -19.12 7.19
N LEU A 72 4.87 -18.83 7.29
CA LEU A 72 5.80 -18.80 6.15
C LEU A 72 5.99 -20.17 5.48
N GLN A 73 6.06 -21.25 6.27
CA GLN A 73 6.19 -22.62 5.75
C GLN A 73 4.90 -23.11 5.09
N ARG A 74 3.73 -22.71 5.62
CA ARG A 74 2.43 -23.12 5.11
C ARG A 74 2.14 -22.52 3.73
N ASP A 75 2.54 -21.28 3.50
CA ASP A 75 2.39 -20.61 2.21
C ASP A 75 3.64 -19.80 1.86
N PRO A 76 4.59 -20.38 1.09
CA PRO A 76 5.82 -19.69 0.71
C PRO A 76 5.57 -18.49 -0.22
N THR A 77 4.33 -18.27 -0.70
CA THR A 77 3.97 -17.11 -1.52
C THR A 77 3.57 -15.88 -0.73
N ARG A 78 3.44 -16.00 0.59
CA ARG A 78 3.13 -14.89 1.47
C ARG A 78 4.36 -14.50 2.29
N GLY A 79 4.56 -13.20 2.42
CA GLY A 79 5.48 -12.60 3.35
C GLY A 79 4.79 -12.22 4.65
N VAL A 80 5.58 -11.73 5.60
CA VAL A 80 5.13 -11.34 6.93
C VAL A 80 5.55 -9.90 7.21
N LEU A 81 4.59 -9.07 7.63
CA LEU A 81 4.84 -7.71 8.09
C LEU A 81 4.77 -7.71 9.62
N LEU A 82 5.88 -7.41 10.29
CA LEU A 82 5.86 -7.06 11.71
C LEU A 82 5.59 -5.55 11.85
N ILE A 83 4.72 -5.22 12.81
CA ILE A 83 4.29 -3.86 13.11
C ILE A 83 4.60 -3.62 14.59
N PHE A 84 5.67 -2.87 14.85
CA PHE A 84 6.10 -2.52 16.20
C PHE A 84 5.45 -1.22 16.62
N HIS A 85 4.74 -1.23 17.75
CA HIS A 85 4.06 -0.07 18.29
C HIS A 85 4.81 0.49 19.48
N PHE A 86 5.01 1.80 19.48
CA PHE A 86 5.65 2.55 20.54
C PHE A 86 4.70 3.61 21.07
N LEU A 87 4.62 3.75 22.39
CA LEU A 87 3.92 4.85 23.04
C LEU A 87 4.93 5.94 23.36
N CYS A 88 4.74 7.11 22.77
CA CYS A 88 5.59 8.27 22.98
C CYS A 88 4.89 9.27 23.91
N GLY A 89 5.66 9.91 24.78
CA GLY A 89 5.18 10.99 25.63
C GLY A 89 4.73 12.22 24.82
N PRO A 90 4.26 13.28 25.50
CA PRO A 90 3.91 14.53 24.86
C PRO A 90 5.10 15.08 24.07
N SER A 91 4.86 15.50 22.83
CA SER A 91 5.83 16.25 22.03
C SER A 91 5.37 17.71 21.98
N HIS A 92 6.19 18.64 22.47
CA HIS A 92 5.94 20.06 22.23
C HIS A 92 6.38 20.41 20.80
N PRO A 93 5.58 21.17 20.02
CA PRO A 93 5.92 21.54 18.64
C PRO A 93 7.27 22.25 18.49
N GLU A 94 7.73 22.91 19.55
CA GLU A 94 9.00 23.65 19.61
C GLU A 94 10.15 22.85 20.26
N SER A 95 9.90 21.61 20.70
CA SER A 95 10.94 20.82 21.34
C SER A 95 11.90 20.24 20.31
N LEU A 96 13.19 20.57 20.45
CA LEU A 96 14.29 19.93 19.72
C LEU A 96 14.59 18.51 20.23
N ILE A 97 13.91 18.06 21.29
CA ILE A 97 14.13 16.75 21.90
C ILE A 97 13.02 15.82 21.41
N ASP A 98 13.41 14.75 20.73
CA ASP A 98 12.47 13.70 20.34
C ASP A 98 11.75 13.13 21.57
N PRO A 99 10.41 12.99 21.54
CA PRO A 99 9.66 12.44 22.67
C PRO A 99 10.15 11.02 22.95
N VAL A 100 10.40 10.72 24.24
CA VAL A 100 10.83 9.38 24.64
C VAL A 100 9.72 8.38 24.31
N CYS A 101 9.99 7.53 23.33
CA CYS A 101 9.11 6.45 22.91
C CYS A 101 9.43 5.16 23.65
N ARG A 102 8.38 4.47 24.07
CA ARG A 102 8.47 3.22 24.83
C ARG A 102 7.87 2.10 24.01
N TYR A 103 8.56 0.97 23.90
CA TYR A 103 7.97 -0.22 23.30
C TYR A 103 6.65 -0.59 23.99
N SER A 104 5.62 -0.89 23.20
CA SER A 104 4.29 -1.26 23.66
C SER A 104 3.99 -2.72 23.35
N TYR A 105 3.87 -3.04 22.06
CA TYR A 105 3.54 -4.39 21.57
C TYR A 105 3.95 -4.52 20.10
N VAL A 106 3.99 -5.75 19.62
CA VAL A 106 4.17 -6.09 18.20
C VAL A 106 2.95 -6.83 17.68
N THR A 107 2.48 -6.45 16.50
CA THR A 107 1.50 -7.22 15.73
C THR A 107 2.14 -7.70 14.44
N TYR A 108 1.49 -8.65 13.78
CA TYR A 108 1.90 -9.04 12.44
C TYR A 108 0.72 -9.36 11.56
N GLY A 109 0.95 -9.29 10.26
CA GLY A 109 0.03 -9.77 9.24
C GLY A 109 0.78 -10.42 8.10
N THR A 110 0.04 -11.16 7.29
CA THR A 110 0.59 -11.98 6.21
C THR A 110 -0.04 -11.61 4.87
N GLY A 111 0.74 -11.60 3.80
CA GLY A 111 0.23 -11.19 2.48
C GLY A 111 1.25 -11.37 1.37
N GLN A 112 0.85 -11.26 0.11
CA GLN A 112 1.80 -11.30 -1.01
C GLN A 112 2.57 -9.98 -1.14
N THR A 113 2.05 -8.91 -0.51
CA THR A 113 2.64 -7.57 -0.48
C THR A 113 2.55 -6.96 0.92
N VAL A 114 3.28 -5.87 1.15
CA VAL A 114 3.23 -5.10 2.42
C VAL A 114 1.80 -4.57 2.70
N SER A 115 1.08 -4.11 1.67
CA SER A 115 -0.27 -3.55 1.85
C SER A 115 -1.30 -4.65 2.13
N GLU A 116 -1.16 -5.84 1.52
CA GLU A 116 -1.96 -7.02 1.88
C GLU A 116 -1.69 -7.46 3.32
N ALA A 117 -0.42 -7.55 3.72
CA ALA A 117 -0.04 -7.94 5.07
C ALA A 117 -0.50 -6.92 6.12
N ARG A 118 -0.49 -5.62 5.80
CA ARG A 118 -1.06 -4.58 6.67
C ARG A 118 -2.58 -4.74 6.80
N ALA A 119 -3.28 -4.97 5.70
CA ALA A 119 -4.72 -5.20 5.75
C ALA A 119 -5.05 -6.48 6.53
N ASP A 120 -4.22 -7.51 6.45
CA ASP A 120 -4.34 -8.72 7.27
C ASP A 120 -4.16 -8.43 8.76
N ALA A 121 -3.12 -7.69 9.14
CA ALA A 121 -2.89 -7.29 10.53
C ALA A 121 -4.09 -6.49 11.10
N ALA A 122 -4.64 -5.55 10.31
CA ALA A 122 -5.77 -4.72 10.72
C ALA A 122 -7.08 -5.51 10.96
N ARG A 123 -7.21 -6.73 10.41
CA ARG A 123 -8.37 -7.61 10.65
C ARG A 123 -8.34 -8.33 11.99
N HIS A 124 -7.22 -8.26 12.71
CA HIS A 124 -7.05 -8.92 14.00
C HIS A 124 -6.94 -7.85 15.09
N PRO A 125 -8.07 -7.20 15.48
CA PRO A 125 -8.03 -6.14 16.47
C PRO A 125 -7.53 -6.69 17.80
N MET A 126 -6.63 -5.94 18.43
CA MET A 126 -6.12 -6.23 19.76
C MET A 126 -6.54 -5.11 20.72
N ILE A 127 -6.82 -5.47 21.97
CA ILE A 127 -6.95 -4.47 23.05
C ILE A 127 -5.54 -4.00 23.36
N VAL A 128 -5.30 -2.70 23.17
CA VAL A 128 -3.96 -2.11 23.26
C VAL A 128 -3.96 -0.93 24.23
N PRO A 129 -2.84 -0.69 24.94
CA PRO A 129 -2.74 0.48 25.81
C PRO A 129 -2.86 1.77 25.01
N ALA A 130 -3.66 2.71 25.51
CA ALA A 130 -3.75 4.06 24.93
C ALA A 130 -2.45 4.83 25.19
N PRO A 131 -2.05 5.74 24.28
CA PRO A 131 -1.00 6.71 24.57
C PRO A 131 -1.30 7.50 25.84
N PRO A 132 -0.27 7.96 26.58
CA PRO A 132 -0.48 8.88 27.69
C PRO A 132 -1.17 10.17 27.21
N PRO A 133 -1.86 10.92 28.09
CA PRO A 133 -2.47 12.20 27.72
C PRO A 133 -1.48 13.13 27.01
N GLY A 134 -1.86 13.65 25.85
CA GLY A 134 -0.99 14.48 24.99
C GLY A 134 0.12 13.72 24.24
N GLY A 135 0.24 12.41 24.45
CA GLY A 135 1.19 11.54 23.77
C GLY A 135 0.68 11.02 22.43
N SER A 136 1.51 10.24 21.74
CA SER A 136 1.17 9.63 20.45
C SER A 136 1.69 8.20 20.32
N THR A 137 1.13 7.48 19.35
CA THR A 137 1.68 6.19 18.92
C THR A 137 2.65 6.42 17.77
N ARG A 138 3.81 5.75 17.80
CA ARG A 138 4.73 5.63 16.67
C ARG A 138 4.77 4.17 16.24
N VAL A 139 4.67 3.91 14.94
CA VAL A 139 4.83 2.57 14.36
C VAL A 139 6.17 2.44 13.62
N MET A 140 6.83 1.30 13.78
CA MET A 140 7.91 0.86 12.91
C MET A 140 7.51 -0.44 12.21
N LEU A 141 7.85 -0.56 10.93
CA LEU A 141 7.49 -1.71 10.11
C LEU A 141 8.71 -2.50 9.69
N TYR A 142 8.59 -3.82 9.73
CA TYR A 142 9.59 -4.71 9.18
C TYR A 142 8.94 -5.75 8.28
N TRP A 143 9.37 -5.79 7.02
CA TRP A 143 8.81 -6.67 6.01
C TRP A 143 9.73 -7.85 5.72
N PHE A 144 9.22 -9.06 5.97
CA PHE A 144 9.79 -10.30 5.48
C PHE A 144 9.14 -10.66 4.14
N PRO A 145 9.86 -10.56 3.01
CA PRO A 145 9.27 -10.89 1.72
C PRO A 145 8.93 -12.39 1.61
N PRO A 146 7.98 -12.76 0.74
CA PRO A 146 7.70 -14.17 0.42
C PRO A 146 8.96 -14.90 -0.03
N GLN A 147 9.08 -16.18 0.34
CA GLN A 147 10.15 -17.05 -0.15
C GLN A 147 10.01 -17.32 -1.66
N ARG A 148 8.78 -17.37 -2.15
CA ARG A 148 8.42 -17.52 -3.56
C ARG A 148 7.58 -16.33 -4.00
N ARG A 149 8.06 -15.57 -4.98
CA ARG A 149 7.28 -14.47 -5.56
C ARG A 149 6.15 -14.98 -6.43
N VAL A 150 5.02 -14.29 -6.37
CA VAL A 150 3.90 -14.50 -7.30
C VAL A 150 3.87 -13.40 -8.34
N GLY A 151 3.36 -13.76 -9.52
CA GLY A 151 3.12 -12.79 -10.59
C GLY A 151 1.96 -11.84 -10.25
N PRO A 152 1.89 -10.67 -10.91
CA PRO A 152 0.85 -9.66 -10.71
C PRO A 152 -0.59 -10.18 -10.80
N ALA A 153 -0.83 -11.20 -11.64
CA ALA A 153 -2.13 -11.85 -11.77
C ALA A 153 -2.66 -12.49 -10.48
N ALA A 154 -1.79 -12.86 -9.53
CA ALA A 154 -2.19 -13.48 -8.27
C ALA A 154 -2.50 -12.45 -7.17
N LEU A 155 -2.05 -11.20 -7.33
CA LEU A 155 -2.18 -10.16 -6.33
C LEU A 155 -3.64 -9.72 -6.17
N ARG A 156 -4.02 -9.33 -4.96
CA ARG A 156 -5.34 -8.75 -4.73
C ARG A 156 -5.46 -7.41 -5.45
N ARG A 157 -6.54 -7.21 -6.21
CA ARG A 157 -6.85 -5.89 -6.80
C ARG A 157 -7.49 -4.99 -5.73
N PRO A 158 -7.16 -3.69 -5.70
CA PRO A 158 -7.81 -2.73 -4.79
C PRO A 158 -9.31 -2.58 -5.07
N PHE A 159 -9.73 -2.75 -6.32
CA PHE A 159 -11.11 -2.57 -6.77
C PHE A 159 -11.54 -3.67 -7.75
N PRO A 160 -12.86 -3.84 -8.00
CA PRO A 160 -13.37 -4.85 -8.93
C PRO A 160 -12.83 -4.69 -10.36
N VAL A 161 -12.54 -5.80 -11.02
CA VAL A 161 -12.12 -5.84 -12.43
C VAL A 161 -13.34 -5.71 -13.35
N VAL A 162 -13.24 -4.86 -14.36
CA VAL A 162 -14.28 -4.64 -15.37
C VAL A 162 -13.94 -5.34 -16.68
N ALA A 163 -12.69 -5.28 -17.09
CA ALA A 163 -12.21 -5.87 -18.33
C ALA A 163 -10.70 -6.12 -18.25
N THR A 164 -10.18 -6.98 -19.13
CA THR A 164 -8.74 -7.10 -19.39
C THR A 164 -8.44 -6.41 -20.71
N ALA A 165 -7.31 -5.70 -20.78
CA ALA A 165 -6.96 -4.88 -21.92
C ALA A 165 -5.45 -4.90 -22.19
N THR A 166 -5.10 -4.27 -23.31
CA THR A 166 -3.74 -4.00 -23.76
C THR A 166 -3.67 -2.58 -24.34
N PHE A 167 -2.46 -2.05 -24.54
CA PHE A 167 -2.28 -0.81 -25.29
C PHE A 167 -2.62 -1.00 -26.77
N LEU A 168 -3.11 0.07 -27.40
CA LEU A 168 -3.14 0.19 -28.86
C LEU A 168 -1.70 0.31 -29.41
N PRO A 169 -1.42 -0.21 -30.63
CA PRO A 169 -0.11 -0.06 -31.26
C PRO A 169 0.34 1.40 -31.32
N GLY A 170 1.58 1.70 -30.91
CA GLY A 170 2.13 3.05 -30.89
C GLY A 170 1.56 3.99 -29.81
N ARG A 171 0.64 3.51 -28.97
CA ARG A 171 -0.07 4.30 -27.94
C ARG A 171 0.18 3.79 -26.53
N ALA A 172 1.38 3.28 -26.27
CA ALA A 172 1.80 2.82 -24.96
C ALA A 172 2.13 4.00 -24.04
N ARG A 173 1.10 4.71 -23.58
CA ARG A 173 1.22 5.91 -22.74
C ARG A 173 0.39 5.77 -21.47
N LEU A 174 0.98 6.16 -20.36
CA LEU A 174 0.32 6.31 -19.07
C LEU A 174 -0.02 7.78 -18.85
N GLN A 175 -1.16 8.04 -18.21
CA GLN A 175 -1.49 9.35 -17.65
C GLN A 175 -0.86 9.42 -16.26
N ASP A 176 -0.10 10.47 -15.99
CA ASP A 176 0.40 10.75 -14.65
C ASP A 176 -0.72 11.47 -13.89
N VAL A 177 -0.99 10.98 -12.68
CA VAL A 177 -2.15 11.41 -11.88
C VAL A 177 -1.68 11.77 -10.49
N LYS A 178 -2.24 12.85 -9.95
CA LYS A 178 -2.10 13.24 -8.55
C LYS A 178 -3.43 13.04 -7.82
N PHE A 179 -3.36 12.83 -6.50
CA PHE A 179 -4.52 12.87 -5.64
C PHE A 179 -4.36 13.91 -4.52
N GLY A 180 -5.32 14.84 -4.42
CA GLY A 180 -5.40 15.87 -3.38
C GLY A 180 -6.68 15.75 -2.54
N THR A 181 -6.60 16.13 -1.27
CA THR A 181 -7.73 16.06 -0.30
C THR A 181 -8.89 17.01 -0.60
N LEU A 182 -8.71 18.01 -1.46
CA LEU A 182 -9.77 18.96 -1.83
C LEU A 182 -10.19 18.86 -3.29
N GLN A 183 -9.25 18.47 -4.17
CA GLN A 183 -9.44 18.47 -5.62
C GLN A 183 -9.67 17.06 -6.20
N GLY A 184 -9.44 16.01 -5.42
CA GLY A 184 -9.56 14.63 -5.90
C GLY A 184 -8.42 14.24 -6.81
N PHE A 185 -8.73 13.46 -7.86
CA PHE A 185 -7.73 13.06 -8.85
C PHE A 185 -7.56 14.16 -9.88
N ASP A 186 -6.31 14.50 -10.15
CA ASP A 186 -5.90 15.53 -11.11
C ASP A 186 -4.80 14.99 -12.03
N ASP A 187 -4.62 15.62 -13.18
CA ASP A 187 -3.74 15.17 -14.24
C ASP A 187 -2.41 15.97 -14.23
N GLU A 188 -1.27 15.28 -14.21
CA GLU A 188 0.05 15.92 -14.01
C GLU A 188 0.95 15.83 -15.25
N GLY A 189 0.61 14.98 -16.22
CA GLY A 189 1.47 14.72 -17.37
C GLY A 189 1.23 13.36 -18.01
N VAL A 190 2.14 12.98 -18.91
CA VAL A 190 2.05 11.72 -19.66
C VAL A 190 3.41 11.05 -19.71
N THR A 191 3.46 9.79 -19.26
CA THR A 191 4.65 8.94 -19.36
C THR A 191 4.52 7.98 -20.54
N THR A 192 5.46 8.04 -21.49
CA THR A 192 5.53 7.08 -22.60
C THR A 192 6.34 5.85 -22.19
N LEU A 193 5.76 4.66 -22.35
CA LEU A 193 6.42 3.40 -22.03
C LEU A 193 7.33 2.96 -23.19
N PRO A 194 8.57 2.54 -22.92
CA PRO A 194 9.49 2.04 -23.96
C PRO A 194 9.10 0.62 -24.38
N ILE A 195 8.01 0.49 -25.15
CA ILE A 195 7.53 -0.79 -25.67
C ILE A 195 8.08 -1.03 -27.08
N PRO A 196 8.75 -2.17 -27.35
CA PRO A 196 9.20 -2.52 -28.70
C PRO A 196 8.04 -2.53 -29.71
N ARG A 197 8.31 -2.15 -30.96
CA ARG A 197 7.31 -2.22 -32.04
C ARG A 197 6.72 -3.63 -32.13
N GLY A 198 5.39 -3.73 -32.22
CA GLY A 198 4.66 -5.00 -32.23
C GLY A 198 4.52 -5.70 -30.86
N GLY A 199 5.24 -5.25 -29.83
CA GLY A 199 5.27 -5.89 -28.51
C GLY A 199 4.08 -5.60 -27.61
N VAL A 200 3.18 -4.66 -27.98
CA VAL A 200 2.09 -4.20 -27.10
C VAL A 200 1.19 -5.32 -26.60
N ALA A 201 0.97 -6.39 -27.38
CA ALA A 201 0.10 -7.52 -27.02
C ALA A 201 0.58 -8.31 -25.78
N HIS A 202 1.87 -8.20 -25.43
CA HIS A 202 2.43 -8.79 -24.23
C HIS A 202 2.13 -7.96 -22.96
N TYR A 203 1.75 -6.69 -23.12
CA TYR A 203 1.49 -5.76 -22.01
C TYR A 203 0.00 -5.74 -21.70
N ARG A 204 -0.42 -6.70 -20.86
CA ARG A 204 -1.81 -6.85 -20.43
C ARG A 204 -2.05 -6.27 -19.05
N PHE A 205 -3.20 -5.64 -18.87
CA PHE A 205 -3.64 -5.06 -17.60
C PHE A 205 -5.14 -5.24 -17.42
N ASP A 206 -5.57 -5.30 -16.16
CA ASP A 206 -6.98 -5.25 -15.78
C ASP A 206 -7.41 -3.80 -15.67
N ILE A 207 -8.55 -3.46 -16.27
CA ILE A 207 -9.27 -2.20 -16.05
C ILE A 207 -10.11 -2.38 -14.79
N LEU A 208 -9.90 -1.50 -13.82
CA LEU A 208 -10.60 -1.52 -12.55
C LEU A 208 -11.80 -0.57 -12.57
N ARG A 209 -12.82 -0.87 -11.77
CA ARG A 209 -13.91 0.06 -11.46
C ARG A 209 -13.45 1.00 -10.35
N PRO A 210 -13.22 2.31 -10.62
CA PRO A 210 -12.88 3.23 -9.56
C PRO A 210 -14.01 3.31 -8.52
N PRO A 211 -13.71 3.58 -7.24
CA PRO A 211 -14.74 3.81 -6.25
C PRO A 211 -15.50 5.10 -6.61
N SER A 212 -16.81 5.16 -6.32
CA SER A 212 -17.62 6.38 -6.53
C SER A 212 -17.31 7.47 -5.50
N SER A 213 -16.75 7.10 -4.34
CA SER A 213 -16.28 8.02 -3.32
C SER A 213 -15.11 7.43 -2.53
N VAL A 214 -14.27 8.32 -2.00
CA VAL A 214 -13.21 7.99 -1.04
C VAL A 214 -13.40 8.81 0.23
N VAL A 215 -13.01 8.27 1.38
CA VAL A 215 -13.00 9.06 2.62
C VAL A 215 -11.69 9.81 2.68
N PHE A 216 -11.75 11.14 2.69
CA PHE A 216 -10.57 11.96 2.92
C PHE A 216 -10.54 12.39 4.39
N ARG A 217 -9.32 12.67 4.87
CA ARG A 217 -9.10 13.33 6.15
C ARG A 217 -8.16 14.50 5.91
N ASP A 218 -8.52 15.68 6.39
CA ASP A 218 -7.65 16.85 6.39
C ASP A 218 -7.74 17.52 7.76
N GLY A 219 -6.74 17.29 8.61
CA GLY A 219 -6.79 17.64 10.02
C GLY A 219 -8.05 17.06 10.72
N PRO A 220 -8.91 17.90 11.32
CA PRO A 220 -10.16 17.45 11.96
C PRO A 220 -11.28 17.12 10.96
N VAL A 221 -11.14 17.51 9.69
CA VAL A 221 -12.17 17.30 8.68
C VAL A 221 -12.08 15.86 8.19
N VAL A 222 -13.17 15.12 8.32
CA VAL A 222 -13.34 13.78 7.76
C VAL A 222 -14.64 13.79 6.95
N GLY A 223 -14.56 13.42 5.69
CA GLY A 223 -15.74 13.42 4.83
C GLY A 223 -15.59 12.56 3.58
N PRO A 224 -16.72 12.19 2.95
CA PRO A 224 -16.69 11.58 1.64
C PRO A 224 -16.29 12.62 0.59
N MET A 225 -15.41 12.21 -0.31
CA MET A 225 -15.11 12.90 -1.55
C MET A 225 -15.65 12.07 -2.70
N ASN A 226 -16.49 12.67 -3.54
CA ASN A 226 -16.99 12.03 -4.74
C ASN A 226 -15.88 11.95 -5.79
N ILE A 227 -15.73 10.80 -6.42
CA ILE A 227 -14.84 10.62 -7.55
C ILE A 227 -15.68 10.70 -8.82
N PRO A 228 -15.39 11.63 -9.76
CA PRO A 228 -16.18 11.80 -10.98
C PRO A 228 -15.90 10.64 -11.95
N VAL A 229 -16.63 9.54 -11.78
CA VAL A 229 -16.53 8.37 -12.65
C VAL A 229 -17.53 8.49 -13.79
N VAL A 230 -17.02 8.51 -15.03
CA VAL A 230 -17.83 8.48 -16.24
C VAL A 230 -17.53 7.23 -17.05
N THR A 231 -18.43 6.87 -17.95
CA THR A 231 -18.26 5.70 -18.81
C THR A 231 -18.05 6.16 -20.25
N VAL A 232 -16.93 5.76 -20.87
CA VAL A 232 -16.53 6.18 -22.23
C VAL A 232 -16.07 4.99 -23.08
N SER A 233 -16.05 5.14 -24.40
CA SER A 233 -15.54 4.12 -25.31
C SER A 233 -14.01 4.02 -25.25
N ALA A 234 -13.49 2.79 -25.23
CA ALA A 234 -12.06 2.55 -25.41
C ALA A 234 -11.64 2.77 -26.87
N GLY A 235 -10.41 3.20 -27.12
CA GLY A 235 -9.94 3.53 -28.48
C GLY A 235 -9.98 2.37 -29.49
N GLY A 236 -9.89 1.13 -29.00
CA GLY A 236 -9.90 -0.07 -29.85
C GLY A 236 -11.26 -0.61 -30.27
N GLY A 237 -12.38 0.06 -29.95
CA GLY A 237 -13.72 -0.40 -30.34
C GLY A 237 -14.88 0.33 -29.65
N SER A 238 -16.09 -0.23 -29.74
CA SER A 238 -17.30 0.34 -29.11
C SER A 238 -17.45 -0.01 -27.62
N GLN A 239 -16.53 -0.80 -27.06
CA GLN A 239 -16.64 -1.24 -25.67
C GLN A 239 -16.44 -0.07 -24.71
N ARG A 240 -17.40 0.08 -23.81
CA ARG A 240 -17.43 1.15 -22.82
C ARG A 240 -16.76 0.72 -21.51
N ILE A 241 -15.92 1.59 -20.96
CA ILE A 241 -15.15 1.36 -19.73
C ILE A 241 -15.33 2.53 -18.76
N PRO A 242 -15.29 2.29 -17.43
CA PRO A 242 -15.29 3.37 -16.46
C PRO A 242 -13.93 4.07 -16.45
N VAL A 243 -13.97 5.39 -16.40
CA VAL A 243 -12.80 6.28 -16.30
C VAL A 243 -13.08 7.36 -15.27
N VAL A 244 -12.03 7.87 -14.64
CA VAL A 244 -12.12 9.07 -13.80
C VAL A 244 -11.92 10.29 -14.70
N ASP A 245 -12.77 11.29 -14.52
CA ASP A 245 -12.59 12.62 -15.08
C ASP A 245 -11.61 13.40 -14.20
N LEU A 246 -10.39 13.62 -14.67
CA LEU A 246 -9.28 14.17 -13.88
C LEU A 246 -9.29 15.71 -13.84
N ASP A 247 -9.83 16.37 -14.87
CA ASP A 247 -9.96 17.83 -14.89
C ASP A 247 -11.39 18.22 -15.22
N THR A 248 -12.17 18.53 -14.19
CA THR A 248 -13.58 18.95 -14.36
C THR A 248 -13.72 20.39 -14.87
N THR A 249 -12.63 21.14 -15.02
CA THR A 249 -12.66 22.60 -15.23
C THR A 249 -12.07 23.09 -16.55
N LEU A 250 -10.99 22.48 -17.08
CA LEU A 250 -10.32 22.97 -18.30
C LEU A 250 -9.89 21.85 -19.26
N GLY A 251 -10.88 21.22 -19.88
CA GLY A 251 -10.64 20.17 -20.88
C GLY A 251 -10.49 18.81 -20.21
N SER A 252 -11.60 18.08 -20.14
CA SER A 252 -11.73 16.82 -19.42
C SER A 252 -10.75 15.73 -19.89
N VAL A 253 -9.61 15.65 -19.20
CA VAL A 253 -8.69 14.51 -19.27
C VAL A 253 -9.33 13.34 -18.54
N LYS A 254 -9.53 12.23 -19.24
CA LYS A 254 -10.12 11.02 -18.66
C LYS A 254 -9.09 9.91 -18.63
N ALA A 255 -9.06 9.16 -17.53
CA ALA A 255 -8.18 8.00 -17.42
C ALA A 255 -8.84 6.81 -16.75
N ALA A 256 -8.60 5.63 -17.30
CA ALA A 256 -8.96 4.36 -16.70
C ALA A 256 -7.93 3.98 -15.64
N MET A 257 -8.42 3.51 -14.50
CA MET A 257 -7.59 2.90 -13.45
C MET A 257 -7.20 1.48 -13.89
N VAL A 258 -5.91 1.18 -13.96
CA VAL A 258 -5.42 -0.11 -14.45
C VAL A 258 -4.46 -0.81 -13.49
N PHE A 259 -4.51 -2.13 -13.47
CA PHE A 259 -3.65 -3.00 -12.65
C PHE A 259 -2.87 -3.97 -13.55
N PRO A 260 -1.56 -4.15 -13.37
CA PRO A 260 -0.79 -5.01 -14.25
C PRO A 260 -1.20 -6.48 -14.10
N LEU A 261 -1.39 -7.18 -15.22
CA LEU A 261 -1.80 -8.59 -15.21
C LEU A 261 -0.61 -9.56 -15.29
N ASN A 262 0.55 -9.10 -15.75
CA ASN A 262 1.74 -9.95 -15.90
C ASN A 262 3.03 -9.20 -15.58
N ASP A 263 4.14 -9.92 -15.47
CA ASP A 263 5.41 -9.36 -15.03
C ASP A 263 5.98 -8.30 -15.98
N VAL A 264 5.73 -8.43 -17.30
CA VAL A 264 6.22 -7.46 -18.28
C VAL A 264 5.47 -6.12 -18.15
N THR A 265 4.14 -6.15 -17.99
CA THR A 265 3.36 -4.94 -17.71
C THR A 265 3.76 -4.34 -16.37
N ALA A 266 3.93 -5.17 -15.34
CA ALA A 266 4.25 -4.67 -14.01
C ALA A 266 5.61 -3.98 -13.98
N ARG A 267 6.64 -4.55 -14.63
CA ARG A 267 7.94 -3.88 -14.81
C ARG A 267 7.82 -2.52 -15.51
N ALA A 268 7.02 -2.44 -16.58
CA ALA A 268 6.80 -1.17 -17.27
C ALA A 268 6.06 -0.15 -16.40
N PHE A 269 5.07 -0.59 -15.62
CA PHE A 269 4.33 0.27 -14.71
C PHE A 269 5.22 0.78 -13.57
N TRP A 270 6.08 -0.08 -12.99
CA TRP A 270 7.00 0.32 -11.93
C TRP A 270 8.06 1.32 -12.36
N ALA A 271 8.42 1.36 -13.65
CA ALA A 271 9.32 2.38 -14.19
C ALA A 271 8.63 3.76 -14.32
N ALA A 272 7.30 3.81 -14.29
CA ALA A 272 6.53 5.04 -14.37
C ALA A 272 6.09 5.53 -12.97
N PRO A 273 5.87 6.85 -12.81
CA PRO A 273 5.33 7.42 -11.57
C PRO A 273 4.04 6.71 -11.13
N ALA A 274 3.92 6.42 -9.83
CA ALA A 274 2.65 6.07 -9.23
C ALA A 274 1.80 7.34 -9.04
N THR A 275 0.55 7.18 -8.59
CA THR A 275 -0.27 8.36 -8.22
C THR A 275 0.47 9.22 -7.19
N ALA A 276 0.74 10.47 -7.59
CA ALA A 276 1.49 11.44 -6.80
C ALA A 276 0.59 12.06 -5.73
N MET A 277 1.19 12.38 -4.59
CA MET A 277 0.49 12.88 -3.39
C MET A 277 -0.62 11.95 -2.88
N ASP A 278 -0.72 11.86 -1.56
CA ASP A 278 -1.82 11.15 -0.91
C ASP A 278 -1.95 11.72 0.50
N PRO A 279 -2.47 12.95 0.64
CA PRO A 279 -2.64 13.55 1.93
C PRO A 279 -3.60 12.69 2.75
N PRO A 280 -3.38 12.67 4.07
CA PRO A 280 -3.11 11.47 4.88
C PRO A 280 -3.71 10.16 4.35
N GLY A 281 -3.05 9.54 3.36
CA GLY A 281 -3.22 8.13 2.99
C GLY A 281 -4.63 7.71 2.54
N ALA A 282 -5.44 8.66 2.06
CA ALA A 282 -6.83 8.46 1.66
C ALA A 282 -6.99 7.36 0.58
N ILE A 283 -6.00 7.22 -0.32
CA ILE A 283 -6.03 6.20 -1.38
C ILE A 283 -5.03 5.06 -1.14
N ARG A 284 -3.91 5.29 -0.44
CA ARG A 284 -2.97 4.22 -0.04
C ARG A 284 -3.50 3.31 1.05
N GLY A 285 -4.66 3.63 1.64
CA GLY A 285 -5.43 2.70 2.47
C GLY A 285 -5.95 1.48 1.70
N PHE A 286 -6.13 1.58 0.37
CA PHE A 286 -6.55 0.44 -0.45
C PHE A 286 -5.38 -0.51 -0.73
N VAL A 287 -5.65 -1.81 -0.58
CA VAL A 287 -4.67 -2.87 -0.82
C VAL A 287 -4.11 -2.80 -2.25
N ASN A 288 -2.79 -2.79 -2.39
CA ASN A 288 -2.07 -2.72 -3.65
C ASN A 288 -2.37 -1.49 -4.54
N PHE A 289 -2.87 -0.39 -3.97
CA PHE A 289 -3.12 0.83 -4.74
C PHE A 289 -1.84 1.40 -5.37
N ASP A 290 -0.68 1.22 -4.73
CA ASP A 290 0.64 1.61 -5.22
C ASP A 290 1.01 1.00 -6.60
N ARG A 291 0.31 -0.08 -6.98
CA ARG A 291 0.51 -0.81 -8.24
C ARG A 291 -0.43 -0.35 -9.36
N ILE A 292 -1.38 0.52 -9.06
CA ILE A 292 -2.26 1.12 -10.07
C ILE A 292 -1.45 2.06 -10.96
N ARG A 293 -1.78 2.06 -12.25
CA ARG A 293 -1.45 3.15 -13.17
C ARG A 293 -2.72 3.64 -13.85
N TRP A 294 -2.59 4.72 -14.61
CA TRP A 294 -3.70 5.36 -15.29
C TRP A 294 -3.44 5.38 -16.79
N VAL A 295 -4.45 5.02 -17.58
CA VAL A 295 -4.34 4.97 -19.04
C VAL A 295 -5.52 5.69 -19.65
N ARG A 296 -5.26 6.63 -20.55
CA ARG A 296 -6.33 7.32 -21.28
C ARG A 296 -7.11 6.34 -22.16
N PRO A 297 -8.45 6.45 -22.24
CA PRO A 297 -9.29 5.48 -22.94
C PRO A 297 -8.91 5.30 -24.42
N GLU A 298 -8.48 6.35 -25.10
CA GLU A 298 -8.03 6.34 -26.51
C GLU A 298 -6.73 5.57 -26.76
N ASN A 299 -6.04 5.13 -25.70
CA ASN A 299 -4.83 4.31 -25.76
C ASN A 299 -5.12 2.82 -25.47
N ILE A 300 -6.37 2.48 -25.14
CA ILE A 300 -6.76 1.14 -24.66
C ILE A 300 -7.43 0.34 -25.78
N ARG A 301 -7.02 -0.92 -25.90
CA ARG A 301 -7.77 -1.97 -26.61
C ARG A 301 -8.23 -3.01 -25.60
N VAL A 302 -9.53 -3.12 -25.40
CA VAL A 302 -10.11 -4.16 -24.55
C VAL A 302 -10.00 -5.51 -25.26
N LEU A 303 -9.59 -6.54 -24.52
CA LEU A 303 -9.53 -7.91 -25.02
C LEU A 303 -10.91 -8.53 -24.76
N GLN A 304 -11.55 -9.09 -25.79
CA GLN A 304 -12.81 -9.80 -25.59
C GLN A 304 -12.59 -10.97 -24.61
N LYS A 305 -13.58 -11.21 -23.74
CA LYS A 305 -13.62 -12.47 -22.97
C LYS A 305 -13.79 -13.60 -23.98
N SER A 306 -12.74 -14.40 -24.15
CA SER A 306 -12.85 -15.75 -24.72
C SER A 306 -13.74 -16.62 -23.86
#